data_AF-A0A354TI81-F1
#
_entry.id   AF-A0A354TI81-F1
#
_cell.length_a   1.000
_cell.length_b   1.000
_cell.length_c   1.000
_cell.angle_alpha   90.00
_cell.angle_beta   90.00
_cell.angle_gamma   90.00
#
_symmetry.space_group_name_H-M   'P 1'
#
loop_
_entity.id
_entity.type
_entity.pdbx_description
1 polymer ?
#
loop_
_entity_poly.entity_id
_entity_poly.type
_entity_poly.pdbx_seq_one_letter_code
_entity_poly.pdbx_strand_id
1 'polypeptide(L)'
;MAKHGQHQQGTSANDAKSSCGGRQIVVELCEVSACGLVFWSRRRFDIGAEVQVRIRRSSLPLHSQMVVDSDSPWVMLKGLVVACPALRREDGSSGFEVSLLTEQLPKIRSKMRWFKPRLPGLRRFGLN
;
A
#
# COMPACT_ATOMS: atom_id res chain seq x y z
N MET A 1 -16.73 -38.44 10.53
CA MET A 1 -15.83 -38.02 9.43
C MET A 1 -15.94 -36.51 9.25
N ALA A 2 -15.04 -35.73 9.84
CA ALA A 2 -15.05 -34.27 9.69
C ALA A 2 -13.92 -33.87 8.72
N LYS A 3 -14.28 -33.52 7.49
CA LYS A 3 -13.34 -32.99 6.48
C LYS A 3 -13.03 -31.52 6.82
N HIS A 4 -12.09 -31.29 7.74
CA HIS A 4 -11.50 -29.97 7.92
C HIS A 4 -10.47 -29.74 6.82
N GLY A 5 -10.93 -29.28 5.66
CA GLY A 5 -10.04 -28.75 4.63
C GLY A 5 -9.44 -27.45 5.13
N GLN A 6 -8.18 -27.47 5.58
CA GLN A 6 -7.39 -26.26 5.78
C GLN A 6 -7.22 -25.61 4.40
N HIS A 7 -8.02 -24.58 4.11
CA HIS A 7 -7.83 -23.75 2.94
C HIS A 7 -6.52 -22.97 3.15
N GLN A 8 -5.44 -23.44 2.51
CA GLN A 8 -4.14 -22.77 2.56
C GLN A 8 -4.26 -21.40 1.90
N GLN A 9 -4.16 -20.34 2.68
CA GLN A 9 -4.02 -18.99 2.15
C GLN A 9 -2.66 -18.91 1.44
N GLY A 10 -2.66 -18.71 0.12
CA GLY A 10 -1.42 -18.59 -0.64
C GLY A 10 -0.64 -17.35 -0.23
N THR A 11 0.54 -17.54 0.35
CA THR A 11 1.44 -16.47 0.78
C THR A 11 2.60 -16.32 -0.20
N SER A 12 3.17 -15.12 -0.31
CA SER A 12 4.29 -14.84 -1.20
C SER A 12 5.62 -15.42 -0.71
N ALA A 13 5.65 -15.95 0.51
CA ALA A 13 6.84 -16.52 1.14
C ALA A 13 7.18 -17.94 0.62
N ASN A 14 6.23 -18.59 -0.06
CA ASN A 14 6.41 -19.92 -0.63
C ASN A 14 7.01 -19.92 -2.05
N ASP A 15 7.24 -18.75 -2.64
CA ASP A 15 7.92 -18.68 -3.94
C ASP A 15 9.40 -19.07 -3.74
N ALA A 16 9.79 -20.20 -4.34
CA ALA A 16 11.13 -20.82 -4.28
C ALA A 16 12.31 -19.93 -4.75
N LYS A 17 12.06 -18.66 -5.06
CA LYS A 17 13.04 -17.65 -5.47
C LYS A 17 13.24 -16.52 -4.45
N SER A 18 12.65 -16.58 -3.25
CA SER A 18 12.84 -15.51 -2.24
C SER A 18 14.16 -15.65 -1.47
N SER A 19 15.26 -15.32 -2.14
CA SER A 19 16.57 -15.13 -1.51
C SER A 19 16.64 -13.77 -0.82
N CYS A 20 16.36 -13.69 0.49
CA CYS A 20 16.99 -12.72 1.41
C CYS A 20 16.51 -12.89 2.86
N GLY A 21 17.46 -13.00 3.78
CA GLY A 21 17.28 -13.18 5.23
C GLY A 21 16.73 -11.96 5.98
N GLY A 22 15.58 -11.44 5.54
CA GLY A 22 14.75 -10.51 6.31
C GLY A 22 13.65 -11.28 7.02
N ARG A 23 13.33 -10.91 8.27
CA ARG A 23 12.29 -11.54 9.10
C ARG A 23 10.90 -11.13 8.58
N GLN A 24 10.49 -11.69 7.44
CA GLN A 24 9.16 -11.48 6.87
C GLN A 24 8.12 -12.14 7.77
N ILE A 25 7.00 -11.45 7.98
CA ILE A 25 5.87 -11.96 8.75
C ILE A 25 4.60 -11.79 7.92
N VAL A 26 3.80 -12.84 7.89
CA VAL A 26 2.45 -12.78 7.31
C VAL A 26 1.52 -12.25 8.38
N VAL A 27 0.80 -11.19 8.03
CA VAL A 27 -0.12 -10.48 8.93
C VAL A 27 -1.53 -10.54 8.36
N GLU A 28 -2.51 -10.42 9.24
CA GLU A 28 -3.90 -10.34 8.84
C GLU A 28 -4.22 -8.92 8.37
N LEU A 29 -4.69 -8.79 7.14
CA LEU A 29 -5.12 -7.53 6.58
C LEU A 29 -6.54 -7.21 7.05
N CYS A 30 -6.72 -6.06 7.69
CA CYS A 30 -8.01 -5.63 8.23
C CYS A 30 -8.72 -4.68 7.27
N GLU A 31 -8.02 -3.65 6.77
CA GLU A 31 -8.59 -2.64 5.89
C GLU A 31 -7.58 -2.17 4.84
N VAL A 32 -8.06 -1.79 3.66
CA VAL A 32 -7.27 -1.13 2.62
C VAL A 32 -8.05 0.04 2.07
N SER A 33 -7.39 1.20 1.99
CA SER A 33 -7.93 2.41 1.37
C SER A 33 -6.98 2.94 0.29
N ALA A 34 -7.36 4.04 -0.35
CA ALA A 34 -6.51 4.73 -1.32
C ALA A 34 -5.21 5.29 -0.71
N CYS A 35 -5.28 5.69 0.56
CA CYS A 35 -4.20 6.43 1.23
C CYS A 35 -3.40 5.56 2.22
N GLY A 36 -3.83 4.32 2.44
CA GLY A 36 -3.26 3.53 3.53
C GLY A 36 -3.85 2.15 3.66
N LEU A 37 -3.36 1.42 4.66
CA LEU A 37 -3.85 0.10 5.01
C LEU A 37 -3.76 -0.12 6.51
N VAL A 38 -4.60 -1.02 7.02
CA VAL A 38 -4.64 -1.43 8.41
C VAL A 38 -4.47 -2.94 8.47
N PHE A 39 -3.57 -3.40 9.33
CA PHE A 39 -3.36 -4.83 9.56
C PHE A 39 -3.17 -5.12 11.04
N TRP A 40 -3.42 -6.36 11.42
CA TRP A 40 -3.18 -6.83 12.78
C TRP A 40 -1.84 -7.56 12.89
N SER A 41 -1.11 -7.28 13.97
CA SER A 41 0.19 -7.86 14.24
C SER A 41 0.36 -8.22 15.72
N ARG A 42 1.11 -9.30 15.99
CA ARG A 42 1.60 -9.63 17.34
C ARG A 42 2.80 -8.77 17.76
N ARG A 43 3.37 -8.01 16.83
CA ARG A 43 4.49 -7.12 17.06
C ARG A 43 4.04 -5.68 17.04
N ARG A 44 4.55 -4.91 17.99
CA ARG A 44 4.44 -3.46 18.02
C ARG A 44 5.38 -2.86 16.97
N PHE A 45 4.93 -1.79 16.35
CA PHE A 45 5.74 -0.95 15.48
C PHE A 45 5.82 0.46 16.08
N ASP A 46 6.97 1.11 15.88
CA ASP A 46 7.15 2.49 16.30
C ASP A 46 6.41 3.43 15.35
N ILE A 47 5.75 4.45 15.92
CA ILE A 47 5.11 5.50 15.13
C ILE A 47 6.19 6.25 14.34
N GLY A 48 5.94 6.46 13.05
CA GLY A 48 6.88 7.07 12.11
C GLY A 48 7.87 6.08 11.47
N ALA A 49 7.87 4.81 11.87
CA ALA A 49 8.70 3.80 11.22
C ALA A 49 8.22 3.54 9.78
N GLU A 50 9.15 3.40 8.85
CA GLU A 50 8.86 2.95 7.48
C GLU A 50 8.71 1.43 7.44
N VAL A 51 7.60 0.96 6.88
CA VAL A 51 7.29 -0.46 6.71
C VAL A 51 7.07 -0.77 5.23
N GLN A 52 7.66 -1.88 4.80
CA GLN A 52 7.42 -2.47 3.49
C GLN A 52 6.42 -3.61 3.59
N VAL A 53 5.35 -3.55 2.80
CA VAL A 53 4.27 -4.54 2.80
C VAL A 53 4.16 -5.15 1.41
N ARG A 54 4.20 -6.49 1.33
CA ARG A 54 3.86 -7.24 0.12
C ARG A 54 2.40 -7.66 0.21
N ILE A 55 1.56 -7.12 -0.65
CA ILE A 55 0.10 -7.35 -0.66
C ILE A 55 -0.34 -7.91 -2.00
N ARG A 56 -1.38 -8.75 -2.01
CA ARG A 56 -1.98 -9.19 -3.28
C ARG A 56 -2.59 -8.00 -4.00
N ARG A 57 -2.35 -7.90 -5.30
CA ARG A 57 -2.92 -6.84 -6.13
C ARG A 57 -4.45 -6.80 -6.07
N SER A 58 -5.08 -7.97 -6.02
CA SER A 58 -6.55 -8.12 -5.89
C SER A 58 -7.13 -7.52 -4.61
N SER A 59 -6.31 -7.29 -3.58
CA SER A 59 -6.73 -6.69 -2.30
C SER A 59 -6.67 -5.16 -2.32
N LEU A 60 -6.09 -4.56 -3.37
CA LEU A 60 -6.05 -3.11 -3.52
C LEU A 60 -7.33 -2.58 -4.17
N PRO A 61 -7.73 -1.33 -3.85
CA PRO A 61 -8.78 -0.65 -4.58
C PRO A 61 -8.49 -0.60 -6.09
N LEU A 62 -9.54 -0.68 -6.92
CA LEU A 62 -9.42 -0.77 -8.38
C LEU A 62 -8.55 0.33 -9.00
N HIS A 63 -8.63 1.56 -8.47
CA HIS A 63 -7.82 2.69 -8.94
C HIS A 63 -6.31 2.47 -8.71
N SER A 64 -5.93 1.84 -7.60
CA SER A 64 -4.54 1.52 -7.27
C SER A 64 -4.04 0.29 -8.03
N GLN A 65 -4.94 -0.59 -8.47
CA GLN A 65 -4.57 -1.75 -9.29
C GLN A 65 -4.05 -1.33 -10.67
N MET A 66 -4.55 -0.25 -11.27
CA MET A 66 -4.17 0.15 -12.64
C MET A 66 -2.79 0.82 -12.72
N VAL A 67 -2.21 1.25 -11.59
CA VAL A 67 -0.97 2.05 -11.57
C VAL A 67 0.29 1.17 -11.66
N VAL A 68 0.16 -0.14 -11.44
CA VAL A 68 1.31 -1.06 -11.35
C VAL A 68 1.36 -1.96 -12.57
N ASP A 69 2.10 -1.60 -13.61
CA ASP A 69 2.40 -2.48 -14.77
C ASP A 69 3.41 -3.57 -14.37
N SER A 70 2.96 -4.54 -13.58
CA SER A 70 3.71 -5.74 -13.27
C SER A 70 2.82 -6.97 -13.43
N ASP A 71 3.30 -7.97 -14.15
CA ASP A 71 2.66 -9.29 -14.27
C ASP A 71 2.66 -10.07 -12.94
N SER A 72 3.29 -9.53 -11.89
CA SER A 72 3.28 -10.15 -10.57
C SER A 72 1.91 -9.98 -9.89
N PRO A 73 1.34 -11.04 -9.28
CA PRO A 73 0.12 -10.94 -8.49
C PRO A 73 0.33 -10.18 -7.16
N TRP A 74 1.58 -9.84 -6.82
CA TRP A 74 1.97 -9.17 -5.59
C TRP A 74 2.49 -7.75 -5.87
N VAL A 75 2.09 -6.80 -5.05
CA VAL A 75 2.56 -5.42 -5.07
C VAL A 75 3.33 -5.13 -3.80
N MET A 76 4.47 -4.46 -3.94
CA MET A 76 5.23 -3.92 -2.80
C MET A 76 4.76 -2.50 -2.53
N LEU A 77 4.28 -2.26 -1.30
CA LEU A 77 3.92 -0.95 -0.79
C LEU A 77 4.93 -0.51 0.27
N LYS A 78 5.19 0.78 0.30
CA LYS A 78 5.92 1.47 1.36
C LYS A 78 4.97 2.42 2.07
N GLY A 79 5.06 2.48 3.38
CA GLY A 79 4.25 3.39 4.18
C GLY A 79 4.86 3.66 5.54
N LEU A 80 4.34 4.71 6.19
CA LEU A 80 4.72 5.12 7.53
C LEU A 80 3.68 4.66 8.52
N VAL A 81 4.13 4.16 9.67
CA VAL A 81 3.24 3.80 10.78
C VAL A 81 2.68 5.08 11.40
N VAL A 82 1.36 5.26 11.34
CA VAL A 82 0.68 6.44 11.91
C VAL A 82 -0.09 6.12 13.19
N ALA A 83 -0.47 4.87 13.40
CA ALA A 83 -1.09 4.39 14.63
C ALA A 83 -0.71 2.92 14.90
N CYS A 84 -0.58 2.58 16.18
CA CYS A 84 -0.29 1.21 16.63
C CYS A 84 -0.92 0.91 18.01
N PRO A 85 -2.25 1.09 18.20
CA PRO A 85 -2.91 0.77 19.46
C PRO A 85 -2.80 -0.72 19.80
N ALA A 86 -2.64 -1.01 21.10
CA ALA A 86 -2.76 -2.37 21.62
C ALA A 86 -4.24 -2.73 21.75
N LEU A 87 -4.63 -3.88 21.20
CA LEU A 87 -6.01 -4.34 21.17
C LEU A 87 -6.10 -5.80 21.59
N ARG A 88 -7.16 -6.10 22.33
CA ARG A 88 -7.58 -7.46 22.64
C ARG A 88 -8.82 -7.77 21.82
N ARG A 89 -8.72 -8.80 20.98
CA ARG A 89 -9.82 -9.27 20.14
C ARG A 89 -10.81 -10.09 20.95
N GLU A 90 -12.01 -10.30 20.40
CA GLU A 90 -13.08 -11.10 21.01
C GLU A 90 -12.67 -12.56 21.22
N ASP A 91 -11.77 -13.08 20.39
CA ASP A 91 -11.16 -14.41 20.55
C ASP A 91 -10.17 -14.51 21.73
N GLY A 92 -9.99 -13.41 22.47
CA GLY A 92 -9.09 -13.30 23.62
C GLY A 92 -7.63 -13.03 23.24
N SER A 93 -7.27 -13.04 21.96
CA SER A 93 -5.92 -12.75 21.50
C SER A 93 -5.55 -11.28 21.72
N SER A 94 -4.29 -11.05 22.08
CA SER A 94 -3.75 -9.70 22.28
C SER A 94 -2.73 -9.38 21.18
N GLY A 95 -2.80 -8.17 20.63
CA GLY A 95 -1.89 -7.70 19.61
C GLY A 95 -2.04 -6.22 19.37
N PHE A 96 -1.65 -5.79 18.17
CA PHE A 96 -1.66 -4.40 17.76
C PHE A 96 -2.38 -4.27 16.43
N GLU A 97 -3.25 -3.27 16.32
CA GLU A 97 -3.76 -2.81 15.05
C GLU A 97 -2.81 -1.74 14.53
N VAL A 98 -2.23 -1.98 13.36
CA VAL A 98 -1.19 -1.13 12.79
C VAL A 98 -1.77 -0.43 11.58
N SER A 99 -1.85 0.90 11.66
CA SER A 99 -2.29 1.75 10.55
C SER A 99 -1.08 2.31 9.83
N LEU A 100 -1.02 2.07 8.52
CA LEU A 100 0.00 2.62 7.63
C LEU A 100 -0.60 3.67 6.71
N LEU A 101 0.08 4.82 6.61
CA LEU A 101 -0.12 5.77 5.53
C LEU A 101 0.80 5.39 4.37
N THR A 102 0.23 5.14 3.19
CA THR A 102 1.00 4.76 2.01
C THR A 102 1.25 5.98 1.13
N GLU A 103 2.48 6.14 0.67
CA GLU A 103 2.84 7.15 -0.33
C GLU A 103 2.42 6.68 -1.74
N GLN A 104 1.15 6.29 -1.93
CA GLN A 104 0.61 6.22 -3.28
C GLN A 104 0.23 7.64 -3.73
N LEU A 105 1.23 8.52 -3.86
CA LEU A 105 1.07 9.63 -4.79
C LEU A 105 0.87 8.97 -6.16
N PRO A 106 -0.29 9.14 -6.83
CA PRO A 106 -0.32 8.84 -8.25
C PRO A 106 0.87 9.61 -8.82
N LYS A 107 1.80 8.90 -9.44
CA LYS A 107 2.76 9.54 -10.34
C LYS A 107 1.91 10.06 -11.48
N ILE A 108 1.21 11.18 -11.25
CA ILE A 108 0.81 12.12 -12.26
C ILE A 108 2.17 12.50 -12.83
N ARG A 109 2.60 11.75 -13.85
CA ARG A 109 3.57 12.21 -14.80
C ARG A 109 2.91 13.44 -15.38
N SER A 110 3.13 14.57 -14.72
CA SER A 110 2.80 15.88 -15.21
C SER A 110 3.71 16.06 -16.42
N LYS A 111 3.29 15.46 -17.54
CA LYS A 111 3.51 16.06 -18.84
C LYS A 111 2.59 17.28 -18.90
N MET A 112 2.73 18.22 -17.97
CA MET A 112 2.53 19.63 -18.29
C MET A 112 3.64 19.98 -19.28
N ARG A 113 3.48 19.47 -20.51
CA ARG A 113 3.92 20.18 -21.69
C ARG A 113 3.20 21.51 -21.54
N TRP A 114 3.95 22.54 -21.14
CA TRP A 114 3.49 23.92 -21.05
C TRP A 114 2.62 24.20 -22.27
N PHE A 115 1.31 24.09 -22.11
CA PHE A 115 0.38 24.74 -23.00
C PHE A 115 0.59 26.21 -22.68
N LYS A 116 1.47 26.85 -23.46
CA LYS A 116 1.39 28.29 -23.64
C LYS A 116 0.12 28.48 -24.48
N PRO A 117 -1.04 28.86 -23.91
CA PRO A 117 -2.08 29.39 -24.77
C PRO A 117 -1.44 30.61 -25.44
N ARG A 118 -1.18 30.52 -26.74
CA ARG A 118 -0.99 31.71 -27.56
C ARG A 118 -2.35 32.40 -27.55
N LEU A 119 -2.59 33.22 -26.53
CA LEU A 119 -3.76 34.10 -26.48
C LEU A 119 -3.64 35.04 -27.69
N PRO A 120 -4.51 34.90 -28.71
CA PRO A 120 -4.53 35.84 -29.81
C PRO A 120 -5.14 37.13 -29.26
N GLY A 121 -4.35 38.19 -29.10
CA GLY A 121 -4.92 39.51 -28.75
C GLY A 121 -4.11 40.42 -27.84
N LEU A 122 -2.97 40.01 -27.29
CA LEU A 122 -2.10 40.93 -26.54
C LEU A 122 -1.34 41.86 -27.49
N ARG A 123 -2.01 42.93 -27.94
CA ARG A 123 -1.35 44.11 -28.51
C ARG A 123 -0.51 44.73 -27.40
N ARG A 124 0.82 44.74 -27.58
CA ARG A 124 1.71 45.55 -26.77
C ARG A 124 1.37 47.01 -27.04
N PHE A 125 0.83 47.71 -26.05
CA PHE A 125 0.85 49.16 -26.06
C PHE A 125 2.31 49.57 -25.85
N GLY A 126 2.93 50.10 -26.90
CA GLY A 126 4.17 50.86 -26.78
C GLY A 126 3.84 52.14 -26.04
N LEU A 127 4.53 52.37 -24.93
CA LEU A 127 4.62 53.69 -24.31
C LEU A 127 5.60 54.51 -25.16
N ASN A 128 5.14 55.68 -25.60
CA ASN A 128 5.99 56.75 -26.13
C ASN A 128 6.99 57.21 -25.06
#